data_AF-A0A961EX22-F1
#
_entry.id   AF-A0A961EX22-F1
#
_cell.length_a   1.000
_cell.length_b   1.000
_cell.length_c   1.000
_cell.angle_alpha   90.00
_cell.angle_beta   90.00
_cell.angle_gamma   90.00
#
_symmetry.space_group_name_H-M   'P 1'
#
loop_
_entity.id
_entity.type
_entity.pdbx_description
1 polymer ?
#
loop_
_entity_poly.entity_id
_entity_poly.type
_entity_poly.pdbx_seq_one_letter_code
_entity_poly.pdbx_strand_id
1 'polypeptide(L)'
;MWACLTLAPLLLTCGPSESRSENHPALNPADIDYYVQTIGDLSAPVRLGSSLRAAPADSEAHADANTGTDEQANSNNASTDDPAHTWWITTAQIDPTRFSRTWLANMADASDAGDRLRDPVTTEADWLPVRVPYDVSSLPGYDSRSGTFWYRKAIYFPNRRVAQARPLNLYLGVIDDADRVYLNGTLIGGSGDMQSSLPQAYDKVRHYLIPPAQLRAGPNIILVEVKRYFATETGIFKGDVAIGPADDMLAEYHRENYVHLFFSIVYFTVGCYFLFLFFRRRKERENLFYGLFSLAFVGYNLFRNQIKYQWGVDFFTLKRIEYC
;
A
#
# COMPACT_ATOMS: atom_id res chain seq x y z
N MET A 1 36.81 73.16 -7.09
CA MET A 1 38.03 72.63 -7.76
C MET A 1 37.61 71.42 -8.59
N TRP A 2 38.09 71.37 -9.84
CA TRP A 2 37.84 70.39 -10.92
C TRP A 2 38.10 68.93 -10.49
N ALA A 3 37.68 67.81 -11.13
CA ALA A 3 37.18 67.41 -12.46
C ALA A 3 36.36 66.09 -12.28
N CYS A 4 35.27 65.73 -13.00
CA CYS A 4 34.99 65.43 -14.42
C CYS A 4 35.31 63.97 -14.90
N LEU A 5 34.28 63.34 -15.53
CA LEU A 5 34.25 62.16 -16.44
C LEU A 5 34.47 60.74 -15.81
N THR A 6 33.84 59.61 -16.20
CA THR A 6 32.83 59.20 -17.22
C THR A 6 32.50 57.69 -17.08
N LEU A 7 31.31 57.29 -17.58
CA LEU A 7 30.93 56.06 -18.31
C LEU A 7 30.93 54.66 -17.64
N ALA A 8 29.80 53.96 -17.86
CA ALA A 8 29.43 52.57 -17.54
C ALA A 8 30.01 51.54 -18.56
N PRO A 9 29.47 50.30 -18.67
CA PRO A 9 29.49 49.13 -17.79
C PRO A 9 30.25 47.93 -18.43
N LEU A 10 30.53 46.85 -17.69
CA LEU A 10 30.94 45.57 -18.31
C LEU A 10 30.32 44.34 -17.61
N LEU A 11 29.64 43.53 -18.42
CA LEU A 11 29.16 42.18 -18.17
C LEU A 11 30.33 41.20 -17.95
N LEU A 12 30.22 40.31 -16.97
CA LEU A 12 30.85 38.97 -16.94
C LEU A 12 30.07 38.09 -15.94
N THR A 13 29.19 37.19 -16.42
CA THR A 13 29.39 35.74 -16.64
C THR A 13 29.28 34.87 -15.37
N CYS A 14 28.18 34.10 -15.36
CA CYS A 14 28.00 32.71 -14.89
C CYS A 14 29.13 32.07 -14.06
N GLY A 15 28.79 31.65 -12.83
CA GLY A 15 29.40 30.56 -12.08
C GLY A 15 28.28 29.70 -11.46
N PRO A 16 28.35 28.37 -11.49
CA PRO A 16 27.19 27.51 -11.32
C PRO A 16 26.73 27.42 -9.86
N SER A 17 25.41 27.45 -9.66
CA SER A 17 24.77 27.07 -8.42
C SER A 17 24.93 25.55 -8.22
N GLU A 18 25.59 25.15 -7.14
CA GLU A 18 25.59 23.76 -6.66
C GLU A 18 24.17 23.36 -6.24
N SER A 19 23.42 22.79 -7.19
CA SER A 19 22.25 21.97 -6.89
C SER A 19 22.75 20.60 -6.45
N ARG A 20 22.68 20.32 -5.15
CA ARG A 20 22.86 18.97 -4.61
C ARG A 20 21.64 18.13 -5.05
N SER A 21 21.69 17.59 -6.27
CA SER A 21 20.76 16.55 -6.70
C SER A 21 21.18 15.26 -6.00
N GLU A 22 20.39 14.79 -5.05
CA GLU A 22 20.43 13.39 -4.66
C GLU A 22 19.96 12.59 -5.88
N ASN A 23 20.92 12.14 -6.68
CA ASN A 23 20.73 11.16 -7.74
C ASN A 23 20.32 9.84 -7.07
N HIS A 24 19.02 9.61 -6.90
CA HIS A 24 18.53 8.24 -6.91
C HIS A 24 18.75 7.72 -8.34
N PRO A 25 19.55 6.65 -8.54
CA PRO A 25 19.73 6.10 -9.87
C PRO A 25 18.38 5.61 -10.38
N ALA A 26 17.94 6.15 -11.52
CA ALA A 26 16.86 5.54 -12.27
C ALA A 26 17.30 4.10 -12.58
N LEU A 27 16.60 3.13 -12.01
CA LEU A 27 16.91 1.71 -12.19
C LEU A 27 16.75 1.36 -13.68
N ASN A 28 17.79 0.78 -14.26
CA ASN A 28 17.82 0.35 -15.65
C ASN A 28 16.80 -0.79 -15.87
N PRO A 29 15.88 -0.71 -16.83
CA PRO A 29 14.88 -1.75 -17.10
C PRO A 29 15.46 -3.14 -17.42
N ALA A 30 16.74 -3.21 -17.77
CA ALA A 30 17.47 -4.45 -18.04
C ALA A 30 17.98 -5.18 -16.78
N ASP A 31 18.11 -4.48 -15.64
CA ASP A 31 18.55 -5.02 -14.35
C ASP A 31 17.37 -5.41 -13.44
N ILE A 32 16.19 -5.53 -14.04
CA ILE A 32 14.94 -5.84 -13.38
C ILE A 32 14.70 -7.34 -13.41
N ASP A 33 14.60 -7.94 -12.25
CA ASP A 33 14.15 -9.32 -12.08
C ASP A 33 12.62 -9.40 -12.23
N TYR A 34 12.16 -9.70 -13.46
CA TYR A 34 10.76 -9.84 -13.86
C TYR A 34 10.13 -11.13 -13.29
N TYR A 35 10.23 -11.45 -12.01
CA TYR A 35 9.74 -12.75 -11.52
C TYR A 35 8.28 -12.74 -11.06
N VAL A 36 7.53 -13.73 -11.51
CA VAL A 36 6.20 -14.07 -11.01
C VAL A 36 6.32 -14.56 -9.57
N GLN A 37 5.51 -14.02 -8.67
CA GLN A 37 5.57 -14.43 -7.28
C GLN A 37 4.93 -15.81 -7.07
N THR A 38 5.74 -16.79 -6.68
CA THR A 38 5.26 -18.15 -6.41
C THR A 38 4.56 -18.22 -5.05
N ILE A 39 3.32 -18.71 -5.06
CA ILE A 39 2.49 -18.93 -3.88
C ILE A 39 2.51 -20.43 -3.55
N GLY A 40 3.36 -20.78 -2.58
CA GLY A 40 3.55 -22.15 -2.09
C GLY A 40 2.55 -22.53 -0.99
N ASP A 41 3.07 -22.95 0.16
CA ASP A 41 2.21 -23.25 1.32
C ASP A 41 1.49 -21.98 1.79
N LEU A 42 0.16 -22.05 1.84
CA LEU A 42 -0.73 -20.98 2.26
C LEU A 42 -1.19 -21.15 3.70
N SER A 43 -0.36 -21.74 4.57
CA SER A 43 -0.60 -21.81 6.01
C SER A 43 -0.63 -20.42 6.67
N ALA A 44 0.02 -19.43 6.05
CA ALA A 44 -0.02 -18.02 6.46
C ALA A 44 -0.17 -17.07 5.23
N PRO A 45 -0.58 -15.80 5.43
CA PRO A 45 -0.62 -14.81 4.35
C PRO A 45 0.76 -14.55 3.74
N VAL A 46 0.84 -14.56 2.43
CA VAL A 46 2.04 -14.24 1.65
C VAL A 46 2.00 -12.77 1.28
N ARG A 47 3.02 -12.01 1.70
CA ARG A 47 3.17 -10.59 1.34
C ARG A 47 3.47 -10.46 -0.15
N LEU A 48 2.70 -9.61 -0.83
CA LEU A 48 2.89 -9.26 -2.23
C LEU A 48 3.64 -7.93 -2.42
N GLY A 49 3.92 -7.18 -1.35
CA GLY A 49 4.77 -5.98 -1.35
C GLY A 49 6.24 -6.28 -1.06
N SER A 50 7.12 -5.28 -1.15
CA SER A 50 8.53 -5.41 -0.76
C SER A 50 8.64 -5.68 0.75
N SER A 51 9.46 -6.66 1.15
CA SER A 51 9.59 -7.06 2.55
C SER A 51 10.09 -5.91 3.41
N LEU A 52 9.27 -5.49 4.38
CA LEU A 52 9.76 -4.77 5.56
C LEU A 52 9.33 -5.56 6.79
N ARG A 53 10.29 -6.29 7.37
CA ARG A 53 10.25 -6.56 8.80
C ARG A 53 11.66 -6.50 9.37
N ALA A 54 11.97 -5.38 10.01
CA ALA A 54 12.51 -5.46 11.34
C ALA A 54 11.38 -5.05 12.28
N ALA A 55 10.87 -5.99 13.08
CA ALA A 55 10.19 -5.63 14.31
C ALA A 55 11.28 -5.13 15.29
N PRO A 56 10.98 -4.17 16.19
CA PRO A 56 11.95 -3.79 17.20
C PRO A 56 12.11 -4.98 18.16
N ALA A 57 13.33 -5.50 18.26
CA ALA A 57 13.75 -6.26 19.43
C ALA A 57 14.28 -5.24 20.44
N ASP A 58 13.87 -5.42 21.68
CA ASP A 58 14.04 -4.48 22.76
C ASP A 58 15.51 -4.17 23.05
N SER A 59 15.72 -2.94 23.50
CA SER A 59 16.97 -2.51 24.10
C SER A 59 17.23 -3.28 25.40
N GLU A 60 18.27 -4.10 25.44
CA GLU A 60 19.06 -4.25 26.66
C GLU A 60 20.55 -4.18 26.31
N ALA A 61 21.15 -3.08 26.73
CA ALA A 61 22.58 -2.91 26.80
C ALA A 61 23.15 -3.80 27.92
N HIS A 62 24.22 -4.52 27.65
CA HIS A 62 25.33 -4.64 28.59
C HIS A 62 26.63 -4.95 27.83
N ALA A 63 27.59 -4.05 28.00
CA ALA A 63 28.98 -4.21 27.60
C ALA A 63 29.68 -5.27 28.47
N ASP A 64 30.60 -6.03 27.89
CA ASP A 64 31.97 -6.12 28.41
C ASP A 64 32.90 -6.85 27.42
N ALA A 65 34.18 -6.50 27.54
CA ALA A 65 35.23 -6.70 26.55
C ALA A 65 35.95 -8.07 26.62
N ASN A 66 36.50 -8.48 25.47
CA ASN A 66 37.95 -8.65 25.22
C ASN A 66 38.38 -9.98 24.54
N THR A 67 39.46 -9.84 23.75
CA THR A 67 40.45 -10.83 23.25
C THR A 67 40.17 -11.70 22.01
N GLY A 68 40.64 -11.14 20.89
CA GLY A 68 41.39 -11.71 19.74
C GLY A 68 41.48 -13.22 19.46
N THR A 69 41.32 -13.58 18.19
CA THR A 69 42.37 -14.19 17.35
C THR A 69 41.90 -14.26 15.89
N ASP A 70 42.85 -14.08 14.98
CA ASP A 70 42.69 -14.04 13.54
C ASP A 70 42.12 -15.34 12.95
N GLU A 71 41.04 -15.23 12.19
CA GLU A 71 40.76 -16.18 11.10
C GLU A 71 40.06 -15.42 9.95
N GLN A 72 40.86 -15.09 8.93
CA GLN A 72 40.39 -14.57 7.65
C GLN A 72 39.59 -15.66 6.94
N ALA A 73 38.28 -15.68 7.17
CA ALA A 73 37.30 -16.35 6.32
C ALA A 73 36.45 -15.28 5.63
N ASN A 74 36.79 -15.05 4.37
CA ASN A 74 36.07 -14.25 3.38
C ASN A 74 34.55 -14.55 3.40
N SER A 75 33.75 -13.66 3.99
CA SER A 75 32.29 -13.66 3.91
C SER A 75 31.77 -12.41 3.20
N ASN A 76 32.29 -12.18 1.99
CA ASN A 76 31.53 -11.45 0.98
C ASN A 76 30.39 -12.35 0.48
N ASN A 77 29.36 -12.51 1.31
CA ASN A 77 28.04 -12.97 0.91
C ASN A 77 27.01 -12.44 1.91
N ALA A 78 27.07 -11.12 2.16
CA ALA A 78 25.88 -10.38 2.57
C ALA A 78 25.01 -10.30 1.31
N SER A 79 23.97 -11.13 1.26
CA SER A 79 22.90 -11.05 0.29
C SER A 79 22.43 -9.59 0.20
N THR A 80 22.71 -8.99 -0.94
CA THR A 80 22.20 -7.70 -1.41
C THR A 80 20.75 -7.52 -0.98
N ASP A 81 20.45 -6.37 -0.36
CA ASP A 81 19.09 -5.81 -0.28
C ASP A 81 18.42 -6.01 -1.64
N ASP A 82 17.49 -6.97 -1.74
CA ASP A 82 16.89 -7.33 -3.02
C ASP A 82 15.96 -6.17 -3.45
N PRO A 83 16.32 -5.43 -4.52
CA PRO A 83 15.52 -4.32 -4.99
C PRO A 83 14.39 -4.79 -5.91
N ALA A 84 14.04 -6.09 -5.95
CA ALA A 84 12.95 -6.63 -6.73
C ALA A 84 11.63 -5.88 -6.44
N HIS A 85 11.27 -4.97 -7.34
CA HIS A 85 9.94 -4.39 -7.38
C HIS A 85 9.00 -5.51 -7.81
N THR A 86 7.88 -5.56 -7.13
CA THR A 86 6.96 -6.69 -7.21
C THR A 86 5.72 -6.36 -8.03
N TRP A 87 5.50 -5.08 -8.32
CA TRP A 87 4.33 -4.54 -8.99
C TRP A 87 4.74 -3.65 -10.17
N TRP A 88 3.80 -3.52 -11.10
CA TRP A 88 3.90 -2.64 -12.25
C TRP A 88 2.78 -1.62 -12.23
N ILE A 89 3.03 -0.41 -12.72
CA ILE A 89 2.03 0.64 -12.87
C ILE A 89 2.04 1.22 -14.28
N THR A 90 0.87 1.60 -14.79
CA THR A 90 0.75 2.38 -16.01
C THR A 90 -0.44 3.34 -15.95
N THR A 91 -0.32 4.46 -16.65
CA THR A 91 -1.42 5.42 -16.87
C THR A 91 -2.17 5.16 -18.19
N ALA A 92 -1.67 4.23 -19.02
CA ALA A 92 -2.35 3.82 -20.24
C ALA A 92 -3.68 3.12 -19.91
N GLN A 93 -4.67 3.31 -20.78
CA GLN A 93 -5.96 2.65 -20.61
C GLN A 93 -5.87 1.19 -21.05
N ILE A 94 -6.39 0.30 -20.21
CA ILE A 94 -6.31 -1.15 -20.40
C ILE A 94 -7.72 -1.74 -20.44
N ASP A 95 -7.97 -2.62 -21.42
CA ASP A 95 -9.07 -3.58 -21.34
C ASP A 95 -8.60 -4.79 -20.50
N PRO A 96 -9.13 -4.97 -19.27
CA PRO A 96 -8.61 -5.98 -18.35
C PRO A 96 -8.83 -7.40 -18.87
N THR A 97 -9.90 -7.65 -19.64
CA THR A 97 -10.20 -8.97 -20.18
C THR A 97 -9.26 -9.32 -21.33
N ARG A 98 -9.10 -8.38 -22.28
CA ARG A 98 -8.19 -8.56 -23.41
C ARG A 98 -6.75 -8.71 -22.94
N PHE A 99 -6.29 -7.79 -22.08
CA PHE A 99 -4.92 -7.80 -21.57
C PHE A 99 -4.61 -9.10 -20.83
N SER A 100 -5.47 -9.51 -19.90
CA SER A 100 -5.25 -10.74 -19.13
C SER A 100 -5.21 -11.97 -20.04
N ARG A 101 -6.06 -12.03 -21.07
CA ARG A 101 -6.06 -13.14 -22.03
C ARG A 101 -4.75 -13.22 -22.82
N THR A 102 -4.27 -12.08 -23.34
CA THR A 102 -3.00 -12.01 -24.08
C THR A 102 -1.83 -12.38 -23.19
N TRP A 103 -1.77 -11.83 -21.97
CA TRP A 103 -0.70 -12.12 -21.00
C TRP A 103 -0.67 -13.61 -20.63
N LEU A 104 -1.83 -14.21 -20.38
CA LEU A 104 -1.95 -15.64 -20.06
C LEU A 104 -1.58 -16.54 -21.24
N ALA A 105 -1.86 -16.13 -22.48
CA ALA A 105 -1.44 -16.86 -23.68
C ALA A 105 0.09 -16.85 -23.83
N ASN A 106 0.72 -15.68 -23.68
CA ASN A 106 2.19 -15.54 -23.72
C ASN A 106 2.87 -16.42 -22.65
N MET A 107 2.29 -16.49 -21.45
CA MET A 107 2.77 -17.36 -20.38
C MET A 107 2.59 -18.86 -20.67
N ALA A 108 1.56 -19.23 -21.44
CA ALA A 108 1.34 -20.62 -21.83
C ALA A 108 2.32 -21.08 -22.91
N ASP A 109 2.67 -20.18 -23.83
CA ASP A 109 3.59 -20.41 -24.95
C ASP A 109 5.08 -20.44 -24.54
N ALA A 110 5.40 -20.01 -23.32
CA ALA A 110 6.74 -20.11 -22.75
C ALA A 110 7.21 -21.58 -22.69
N SER A 111 8.28 -21.88 -23.42
CA SER A 111 8.77 -23.24 -23.69
C SER A 111 9.63 -23.83 -22.57
N ASP A 112 10.24 -22.99 -21.73
CA ASP A 112 11.06 -23.41 -20.58
C ASP A 112 10.34 -23.14 -19.24
N ALA A 113 10.59 -24.00 -18.25
CA ALA A 113 10.09 -23.84 -16.89
C ALA A 113 10.63 -22.57 -16.21
N GLY A 114 11.84 -22.11 -16.56
CA GLY A 114 12.40 -20.84 -16.12
C GLY A 114 11.67 -19.62 -16.71
N ASP A 115 11.30 -19.70 -18.00
CA ASP A 115 10.58 -18.61 -18.68
C ASP A 115 9.14 -18.44 -18.18
N ARG A 116 8.52 -19.51 -17.66
CA ARG A 116 7.18 -19.46 -17.04
C ARG A 116 7.09 -18.65 -15.76
N LEU A 117 8.25 -18.35 -15.15
CA LEU A 117 8.35 -17.47 -13.99
C LEU A 117 8.77 -16.06 -14.37
N ARG A 118 9.01 -15.76 -15.65
CA ARG A 118 9.34 -14.42 -16.12
C ARG A 118 8.08 -13.70 -16.57
N ASP A 119 7.67 -12.64 -15.86
CA ASP A 119 6.61 -11.72 -16.28
C ASP A 119 6.97 -11.17 -17.66
N PRO A 120 6.23 -11.54 -18.73
CA PRO A 120 6.59 -11.13 -20.08
C PRO A 120 6.60 -9.61 -20.13
N VAL A 121 7.68 -9.05 -20.68
CA VAL A 121 7.79 -7.62 -20.94
C VAL A 121 6.75 -7.26 -21.99
N THR A 122 5.55 -6.92 -21.54
CA THR A 122 4.48 -6.45 -22.41
C THR A 122 4.73 -4.97 -22.70
N THR A 123 5.17 -4.66 -23.91
CA THR A 123 5.30 -3.26 -24.38
C THR A 123 3.95 -2.56 -24.54
N GLU A 124 2.83 -3.28 -24.43
CA GLU A 124 1.46 -2.78 -24.69
C GLU A 124 0.95 -1.65 -23.77
N ALA A 125 1.72 -1.16 -22.78
CA ALA A 125 1.23 -0.10 -21.91
C ALA A 125 2.32 0.69 -21.16
N ASP A 126 3.58 0.71 -21.62
CA ASP A 126 4.66 1.46 -20.95
C ASP A 126 4.71 1.26 -19.42
N TRP A 127 4.64 0.00 -18.98
CA TRP A 127 4.61 -0.35 -17.57
C TRP A 127 5.88 0.10 -16.85
N LEU A 128 5.70 0.84 -15.76
CA LEU A 128 6.76 1.28 -14.87
C LEU A 128 6.82 0.36 -13.63
N PRO A 129 8.02 -0.02 -13.18
CA PRO A 129 8.17 -0.78 -11.94
C PRO A 129 7.78 0.08 -10.74
N VAL A 130 7.07 -0.51 -9.78
CA VAL A 130 6.68 0.20 -8.55
C VAL A 130 6.74 -0.75 -7.35
N ARG A 131 7.16 -0.20 -6.21
CA ARG A 131 7.05 -0.90 -4.92
C ARG A 131 5.73 -0.55 -4.28
N VAL A 132 5.17 -1.46 -3.51
CA VAL A 132 3.92 -1.24 -2.81
C VAL A 132 4.10 -1.71 -1.36
N PRO A 133 3.65 -0.93 -0.35
CA PRO A 133 3.00 0.38 -0.46
C PRO A 133 3.94 1.52 -0.91
N TYR A 134 3.43 2.45 -1.72
CA TYR A 134 4.16 3.64 -2.18
C TYR A 134 3.21 4.72 -2.70
N ASP A 135 3.53 6.00 -2.44
CA ASP A 135 2.82 7.14 -3.03
C ASP A 135 3.30 7.37 -4.47
N VAL A 136 2.46 7.01 -5.44
CA VAL A 136 2.85 7.06 -6.85
C VAL A 136 2.93 8.47 -7.42
N SER A 137 2.44 9.50 -6.72
CA SER A 137 2.66 10.90 -7.13
C SER A 137 4.15 11.27 -7.16
N SER A 138 4.97 10.57 -6.37
CA SER A 138 6.42 10.75 -6.30
C SER A 138 7.21 9.85 -7.27
N LEU A 139 6.53 8.99 -8.03
CA LEU A 139 7.19 8.03 -8.93
C LEU A 139 7.72 8.74 -10.19
N PRO A 140 9.02 8.63 -10.51
CA PRO A 140 9.56 9.17 -11.76
C PRO A 140 8.88 8.53 -12.99
N GLY A 141 8.45 9.35 -13.95
CA GLY A 141 7.75 8.87 -15.16
C GLY A 141 6.24 8.67 -14.99
N TYR A 142 5.69 8.81 -13.79
CA TYR A 142 4.25 8.81 -13.57
C TYR A 142 3.61 10.12 -14.05
N ASP A 143 2.67 10.04 -14.99
CA ASP A 143 1.90 11.20 -15.44
C ASP A 143 0.70 11.46 -14.51
N SER A 144 0.89 12.34 -13.54
CA SER A 144 -0.16 12.74 -12.59
C SER A 144 -1.36 13.44 -13.25
N ARG A 145 -1.30 13.82 -14.53
CA ARG A 145 -2.46 14.39 -15.25
C ARG A 145 -3.53 13.35 -15.52
N SER A 146 -3.15 12.06 -15.58
CA SER A 146 -4.14 10.99 -15.62
C SER A 146 -4.81 10.84 -14.26
N GLY A 147 -6.14 10.91 -14.22
CA GLY A 147 -6.92 10.64 -13.01
C GLY A 147 -7.08 9.14 -12.73
N THR A 148 -6.67 8.29 -13.67
CA THR A 148 -6.82 6.83 -13.60
C THR A 148 -5.54 6.15 -14.03
N PHE A 149 -5.18 5.10 -13.31
CA PHE A 149 -4.00 4.28 -13.57
C PHE A 149 -4.26 2.83 -13.17
N TRP A 150 -3.38 1.95 -13.61
CA TRP A 150 -3.50 0.52 -13.44
C TRP A 150 -2.28 -0.03 -12.73
N TYR A 151 -2.49 -0.89 -11.74
CA TYR A 151 -1.46 -1.77 -11.23
C TYR A 151 -1.59 -3.17 -11.84
N ARG A 152 -0.46 -3.86 -11.92
CA ARG A 152 -0.39 -5.27 -12.30
C ARG A 152 0.53 -6.05 -11.39
N LYS A 153 0.08 -7.26 -11.03
CA LYS A 153 0.83 -8.24 -10.25
C LYS A 153 0.62 -9.65 -10.78
N ALA A 154 1.71 -10.30 -11.18
CA ALA A 154 1.71 -11.70 -11.56
C ALA A 154 1.94 -12.59 -10.33
N ILE A 155 1.15 -13.66 -10.21
CA ILE A 155 1.30 -14.70 -9.18
C ILE A 155 1.27 -16.10 -9.81
N TYR A 156 1.96 -17.06 -9.20
CA TYR A 156 2.05 -18.43 -9.71
C TYR A 156 1.66 -19.44 -8.63
N PHE A 157 0.75 -20.35 -8.96
CA PHE A 157 0.39 -21.47 -8.08
C PHE A 157 1.01 -22.76 -8.62
N PRO A 158 1.86 -23.47 -7.86
CA PRO A 158 2.59 -24.63 -8.36
C PRO A 158 1.69 -25.79 -8.76
N ASN A 159 0.51 -25.91 -8.15
CA ASN A 159 -0.44 -26.94 -8.48
C ASN A 159 -1.87 -26.55 -8.08
N ARG A 160 -2.83 -27.30 -8.61
CA ARG A 160 -4.27 -27.10 -8.36
C ARG A 160 -4.66 -27.30 -6.89
N ARG A 161 -3.94 -28.16 -6.14
CA ARG A 161 -4.25 -28.41 -4.73
C ARG A 161 -4.03 -27.14 -3.91
N VAL A 162 -2.93 -26.43 -4.13
CA VAL A 162 -2.66 -25.14 -3.46
C VAL A 162 -3.66 -24.08 -3.92
N ALA A 163 -3.86 -23.92 -5.23
CA ALA A 163 -4.74 -22.89 -5.79
C ALA A 163 -6.21 -23.05 -5.35
N GLN A 164 -6.67 -24.28 -5.12
CA GLN A 164 -8.08 -24.58 -4.89
C GLN A 164 -8.38 -25.18 -3.51
N ALA A 165 -7.42 -25.18 -2.59
CA ALA A 165 -7.60 -25.74 -1.25
C ALA A 165 -8.70 -25.01 -0.46
N ARG A 166 -8.69 -23.68 -0.49
CA ARG A 166 -9.61 -22.82 0.27
C ARG A 166 -9.75 -21.45 -0.37
N PRO A 167 -10.82 -20.68 -0.08
CA PRO A 167 -10.94 -19.30 -0.52
C PRO A 167 -9.76 -18.46 -0.03
N LEU A 168 -9.27 -17.57 -0.90
CA LEU A 168 -8.20 -16.63 -0.57
C LEU A 168 -8.76 -15.23 -0.42
N ASN A 169 -8.05 -14.38 0.31
CA ASN A 169 -8.30 -12.96 0.37
C ASN A 169 -7.08 -12.20 -0.16
N LEU A 170 -7.32 -11.27 -1.07
CA LEU A 170 -6.36 -10.27 -1.49
C LEU A 170 -6.53 -9.02 -0.63
N TYR A 171 -5.48 -8.70 0.13
CA TYR A 171 -5.38 -7.51 0.93
C TYR A 171 -4.53 -6.47 0.20
N LEU A 172 -5.09 -5.30 -0.08
CA LEU A 172 -4.41 -4.22 -0.81
C LEU A 172 -4.21 -2.96 0.06
N GLY A 173 -4.33 -3.07 1.39
CA GLY A 173 -4.18 -1.90 2.26
C GLY A 173 -5.19 -0.80 1.93
N VAL A 174 -4.75 0.45 1.92
CA VAL A 174 -5.53 1.65 1.62
C VAL A 174 -5.14 2.17 0.24
N ILE A 175 -6.16 2.49 -0.56
CA ILE A 175 -6.02 3.00 -1.93
C ILE A 175 -6.75 4.34 -2.03
N ASP A 176 -6.07 5.36 -2.57
CA ASP A 176 -6.70 6.62 -2.97
C ASP A 176 -7.07 6.58 -4.48
N ASP A 177 -8.34 6.57 -4.87
CA ASP A 177 -9.56 6.64 -4.04
C ASP A 177 -10.50 5.47 -4.33
N ALA A 178 -11.01 5.41 -5.56
CA ALA A 178 -11.85 4.32 -6.02
C ALA A 178 -11.00 3.28 -6.76
N ASP A 179 -11.36 2.01 -6.64
CA ASP A 179 -10.63 0.93 -7.29
C ASP A 179 -11.53 -0.21 -7.78
N ARG A 180 -11.05 -0.91 -8.81
CA ARG A 180 -11.61 -2.17 -9.31
C ARG A 180 -10.49 -3.18 -9.48
N VAL A 181 -10.71 -4.39 -8.96
CA VAL A 181 -9.72 -5.46 -9.01
C VAL A 181 -10.21 -6.58 -9.91
N TYR A 182 -9.34 -6.99 -10.83
CA TYR A 182 -9.60 -8.07 -11.77
C TYR A 182 -8.57 -9.18 -11.55
N LEU A 183 -9.04 -10.43 -11.55
CA LEU A 183 -8.21 -11.62 -11.54
C LEU A 183 -8.42 -12.35 -12.87
N ASN A 184 -7.35 -12.56 -13.63
CA ASN A 184 -7.41 -13.24 -14.93
C ASN A 184 -8.45 -12.62 -15.88
N GLY A 185 -8.66 -11.31 -15.79
CA GLY A 185 -9.64 -10.54 -16.57
C GLY A 185 -11.07 -10.54 -16.01
N THR A 186 -11.36 -11.27 -14.95
CA THR A 186 -12.67 -11.28 -14.28
C THR A 186 -12.67 -10.31 -13.10
N LEU A 187 -13.66 -9.43 -13.00
CA LEU A 187 -13.83 -8.53 -11.86
C LEU A 187 -14.10 -9.36 -10.59
N ILE A 188 -13.27 -9.18 -9.55
CA ILE A 188 -13.42 -9.84 -8.24
C ILE A 188 -13.96 -8.91 -7.16
N GLY A 189 -13.84 -7.59 -7.36
CA GLY A 189 -14.38 -6.60 -6.44
C GLY A 189 -13.95 -5.18 -6.80
N GLY A 190 -14.44 -4.23 -6.02
CA GLY A 190 -14.03 -2.83 -6.09
C GLY A 190 -14.56 -2.05 -4.90
N SER A 191 -14.05 -0.84 -4.71
CA SER A 191 -14.52 0.10 -3.70
C SER A 191 -14.71 1.47 -4.31
N GLY A 192 -15.84 2.10 -3.98
CA GLY A 192 -16.19 3.42 -4.50
C GLY A 192 -16.80 3.39 -5.91
N ASP A 193 -17.34 4.53 -6.32
CA ASP A 193 -17.80 4.76 -7.69
C ASP A 193 -16.70 5.38 -8.56
N MET A 194 -16.25 4.63 -9.58
CA MET A 194 -15.26 5.07 -10.56
C MET A 194 -15.73 6.26 -11.41
N GLN A 195 -17.02 6.59 -11.44
CA GLN A 195 -17.54 7.75 -12.17
C GLN A 195 -17.67 9.00 -11.31
N SER A 196 -17.70 8.84 -9.98
CA SER A 196 -17.88 9.94 -9.04
C SER A 196 -16.73 10.95 -9.09
N SER A 197 -17.07 12.23 -8.94
CA SER A 197 -16.12 13.33 -8.73
C SER A 197 -15.93 13.66 -7.25
N LEU A 198 -16.61 12.94 -6.35
CA LEU A 198 -16.53 13.09 -4.90
C LEU A 198 -15.65 11.98 -4.32
N PRO A 199 -14.99 12.18 -3.17
CA PRO A 199 -14.19 11.14 -2.57
C PRO A 199 -15.07 9.95 -2.14
N GLN A 200 -14.54 8.74 -2.29
CA GLN A 200 -15.32 7.50 -2.22
C GLN A 200 -14.83 6.51 -1.16
N ALA A 201 -13.52 6.36 -0.98
CA ALA A 201 -12.96 5.28 -0.17
C ALA A 201 -11.46 5.46 0.21
N TYR A 202 -10.89 6.67 0.14
CA TYR A 202 -9.46 6.95 0.34
C TYR A 202 -8.85 6.53 1.69
N ASP A 203 -9.65 6.25 2.72
CA ASP A 203 -9.17 5.76 4.03
C ASP A 203 -9.73 4.38 4.43
N LYS A 204 -10.43 3.72 3.49
CA LYS A 204 -10.93 2.36 3.69
C LYS A 204 -9.83 1.33 3.39
N VAL A 205 -9.80 0.26 4.17
CA VAL A 205 -8.89 -0.87 3.93
C VAL A 205 -9.53 -1.87 2.97
N ARG A 206 -8.76 -2.40 2.01
CA ARG A 206 -9.24 -3.25 0.90
C ARG A 206 -8.99 -4.73 1.16
N HIS A 207 -10.07 -5.48 1.15
CA HIS A 207 -10.11 -6.94 1.20
C HIS A 207 -10.99 -7.43 0.05
N TYR A 208 -10.44 -8.28 -0.80
CA TYR A 208 -11.15 -8.88 -1.93
C TYR A 208 -11.10 -10.40 -1.83
N LEU A 209 -12.27 -11.01 -1.66
CA LEU A 209 -12.42 -12.45 -1.62
C LEU A 209 -12.19 -13.03 -3.02
N ILE A 210 -11.33 -14.05 -3.09
CA ILE A 210 -11.04 -14.82 -4.30
C ILE A 210 -11.55 -16.25 -4.09
N PRO A 211 -12.69 -16.61 -4.70
CA PRO A 211 -13.18 -17.98 -4.72
C PRO A 211 -12.16 -18.94 -5.38
N PRO A 212 -12.00 -20.18 -4.87
CA PRO A 212 -11.09 -21.18 -5.44
C PRO A 212 -11.27 -21.42 -6.94
N ALA A 213 -12.52 -21.31 -7.42
CA ALA A 213 -12.87 -21.54 -8.82
C ALA A 213 -12.27 -20.51 -9.79
N GLN A 214 -11.91 -19.32 -9.30
CA GLN A 214 -11.31 -18.26 -10.12
C GLN A 214 -9.78 -18.38 -10.23
N LEU A 215 -9.16 -19.21 -9.38
CA LEU A 215 -7.73 -19.45 -9.35
C LEU A 215 -7.34 -20.61 -10.27
N ARG A 216 -6.29 -20.37 -11.06
CA ARG A 216 -5.69 -21.35 -11.96
C ARG A 216 -4.48 -21.98 -11.29
N ALA A 217 -4.24 -23.26 -11.56
CA ALA A 217 -2.90 -23.81 -11.39
C ALA A 217 -1.98 -23.17 -12.44
N GLY A 218 -0.78 -22.78 -12.02
CA GLY A 218 0.17 -22.03 -12.83
C GLY A 218 0.00 -20.50 -12.70
N PRO A 219 0.25 -19.74 -13.77
CA PRO A 219 0.27 -18.28 -13.73
C PRO A 219 -1.14 -17.69 -13.62
N ASN A 220 -1.27 -16.65 -12.82
CA ASN A 220 -2.45 -15.81 -12.66
C ASN A 220 -2.02 -14.34 -12.65
N ILE A 221 -2.88 -13.47 -13.12
CA ILE A 221 -2.61 -12.03 -13.20
C ILE A 221 -3.68 -11.23 -12.45
N ILE A 222 -3.22 -10.34 -11.58
CA ILE A 222 -4.06 -9.37 -10.86
C ILE A 222 -3.87 -8.02 -11.55
N LEU A 223 -4.98 -7.39 -11.91
CA LEU A 223 -5.01 -6.00 -12.36
C LEU A 223 -5.83 -5.18 -11.36
N VAL A 224 -5.35 -3.99 -11.01
CA VAL A 224 -6.06 -3.05 -10.15
C VAL A 224 -6.20 -1.74 -10.90
N GLU A 225 -7.41 -1.41 -11.33
CA GLU A 225 -7.76 -0.10 -11.84
C GLU A 225 -7.96 0.84 -10.65
N VAL A 226 -7.27 1.98 -10.61
CA VAL A 226 -7.38 2.96 -9.56
C VAL A 226 -7.72 4.31 -10.16
N LYS A 227 -8.75 4.96 -9.61
CA LYS A 227 -9.06 6.36 -9.86
C LYS A 227 -8.72 7.17 -8.62
N ARG A 228 -7.78 8.10 -8.77
CA ARG A 228 -7.38 8.99 -7.67
C ARG A 228 -8.39 10.09 -7.45
N TYR A 229 -8.47 10.53 -6.20
CA TYR A 229 -9.16 11.77 -5.85
C TYR A 229 -8.14 12.86 -5.49
N PHE A 230 -7.13 12.53 -4.70
CA PHE A 230 -6.10 13.48 -4.30
C PHE A 230 -4.95 13.54 -5.32
N ALA A 231 -4.20 14.64 -5.27
CA ALA A 231 -2.98 14.82 -6.08
C ALA A 231 -1.72 14.25 -5.39
N THR A 232 -1.78 14.10 -4.07
CA THR A 232 -0.73 13.57 -3.19
C THR A 232 -1.29 12.35 -2.45
N GLU A 233 -0.43 11.47 -1.95
CA GLU A 233 -0.84 10.23 -1.25
C GLU A 233 -1.72 9.33 -2.13
N THR A 234 -1.31 9.13 -3.40
CA THR A 234 -2.12 8.39 -4.37
C THR A 234 -1.59 6.98 -4.62
N GLY A 235 -2.48 6.09 -5.06
CA GLY A 235 -2.15 4.69 -5.34
C GLY A 235 -2.37 3.78 -4.14
N ILE A 236 -1.67 2.65 -4.11
CA ILE A 236 -1.64 1.77 -2.94
C ILE A 236 -0.54 2.30 -2.00
N PHE A 237 -0.87 3.30 -1.19
CA PHE A 237 0.13 4.09 -0.47
C PHE A 237 0.30 3.68 1.00
N LYS A 238 -0.62 2.90 1.57
CA LYS A 238 -0.59 2.54 2.99
C LYS A 238 -1.12 1.13 3.25
N GLY A 239 -0.53 0.45 4.22
CA GLY A 239 -0.88 -0.92 4.60
C GLY A 239 -0.07 -1.94 3.80
N ASP A 240 0.09 -3.12 4.38
CA ASP A 240 0.73 -4.23 3.68
C ASP A 240 -0.11 -4.63 2.46
N VAL A 241 0.51 -5.33 1.51
CA VAL A 241 -0.22 -6.00 0.43
C VAL A 241 0.08 -7.47 0.55
N ALA A 242 -0.95 -8.30 0.58
CA ALA A 242 -0.81 -9.72 0.84
C ALA A 242 -1.93 -10.54 0.19
N ILE A 243 -1.64 -11.80 -0.11
CA ILE A 243 -2.62 -12.81 -0.47
C ILE A 243 -2.50 -13.97 0.49
N GLY A 244 -3.63 -14.45 1.00
CA GLY A 244 -3.63 -15.51 1.99
C GLY A 244 -4.99 -16.14 2.15
N PRO A 245 -5.12 -17.07 3.10
CA PRO A 245 -6.40 -17.67 3.45
C PRO A 245 -7.42 -16.62 3.86
N ALA A 246 -8.63 -16.69 3.29
CA ALA A 246 -9.66 -15.69 3.56
C ALA A 246 -10.07 -15.66 5.04
N ASP A 247 -10.31 -16.82 5.63
CA ASP A 247 -10.79 -16.94 7.01
C ASP A 247 -9.80 -16.33 8.00
N ASP A 248 -8.51 -16.64 7.85
CA ASP A 248 -7.45 -16.17 8.74
C ASP A 248 -7.28 -14.64 8.65
N MET A 249 -7.24 -14.09 7.43
CA MET A 249 -7.05 -12.66 7.19
C MET A 249 -8.27 -11.82 7.62
N LEU A 250 -9.48 -12.30 7.34
CA LEU A 250 -10.70 -11.60 7.74
C LEU A 250 -10.94 -11.69 9.24
N ALA A 251 -10.62 -12.83 9.87
CA ALA A 251 -10.69 -12.97 11.33
C ALA A 251 -9.72 -12.01 12.03
N GLU A 252 -8.50 -11.84 11.51
CA GLU A 252 -7.55 -10.84 12.01
C GLU A 252 -8.12 -9.43 11.91
N TYR A 253 -8.57 -9.05 10.71
CA TYR A 253 -9.18 -7.73 10.46
C TYR A 253 -10.36 -7.46 11.40
N HIS A 254 -11.27 -8.41 11.58
CA HIS A 254 -12.39 -8.25 12.49
C HIS A 254 -11.95 -8.18 13.96
N ARG A 255 -10.97 -8.99 14.36
CA ARG A 255 -10.45 -8.99 15.73
C ARG A 255 -9.84 -7.65 16.10
N GLU A 256 -8.99 -7.08 15.25
CA GLU A 256 -8.39 -5.75 15.47
C GLU A 256 -9.47 -4.68 15.67
N ASN A 257 -10.43 -4.61 14.73
CA ASN A 257 -11.50 -3.62 14.80
C ASN A 257 -12.43 -3.82 16.01
N TYR A 258 -12.71 -5.06 16.41
CA TYR A 258 -13.53 -5.34 17.60
C TYR A 258 -12.80 -5.07 18.90
N VAL A 259 -11.49 -5.30 18.99
CA VAL A 259 -10.69 -4.92 20.16
C VAL A 259 -10.73 -3.40 20.35
N HIS A 260 -10.57 -2.62 19.28
CA HIS A 260 -10.71 -1.16 19.35
C HIS A 260 -12.11 -0.71 19.78
N LEU A 261 -13.16 -1.41 19.33
CA LEU A 261 -14.54 -1.13 19.74
C LEU A 261 -14.77 -1.48 21.22
N PHE A 262 -14.22 -2.60 21.69
CA PHE A 262 -14.29 -3.00 23.09
C PHE A 262 -13.67 -1.95 24.01
N PHE A 263 -12.45 -1.47 23.69
CA PHE A 263 -11.83 -0.38 24.43
C PHE A 263 -12.70 0.89 24.38
N SER A 264 -13.29 1.20 23.23
CA SER A 264 -14.20 2.35 23.09
C SER A 264 -15.42 2.25 24.01
N ILE A 265 -15.98 1.06 24.23
CA ILE A 265 -17.10 0.84 25.18
C ILE A 265 -16.65 1.09 26.63
N VAL A 266 -15.44 0.64 26.99
CA VAL A 266 -14.87 0.90 28.32
C VAL A 266 -14.68 2.40 28.55
N TYR A 267 -14.04 3.11 27.60
CA TYR A 267 -13.85 4.56 27.68
C TYR A 267 -15.17 5.32 27.67
N PHE A 268 -16.17 4.85 26.93
CA PHE A 268 -17.51 5.45 26.93
C PHE A 268 -18.15 5.34 28.31
N THR A 269 -18.12 4.16 28.93
CA THR A 269 -18.68 3.91 30.27
C THR A 269 -17.98 4.78 31.32
N VAL A 270 -16.65 4.85 31.28
CA VAL A 270 -15.85 5.70 32.16
C VAL A 270 -16.18 7.18 31.94
N GLY A 271 -16.23 7.64 30.68
CA GLY A 271 -16.56 9.02 30.34
C GLY A 271 -17.95 9.42 30.85
N CYS A 272 -18.96 8.59 30.63
CA CYS A 272 -20.32 8.78 31.15
C CYS A 272 -20.35 8.81 32.69
N TYR A 273 -19.59 7.93 33.35
CA TYR A 273 -19.49 7.92 34.81
C TYR A 273 -18.93 9.23 35.37
N PHE A 274 -17.84 9.75 34.78
CA PHE A 274 -17.27 11.03 35.21
C PHE A 274 -18.17 12.24 34.93
N LEU A 275 -18.91 12.23 33.81
CA LEU A 275 -19.94 13.25 33.57
C LEU A 275 -21.08 13.16 34.59
N PHE A 276 -21.54 11.95 34.91
CA PHE A 276 -22.54 11.73 35.95
C PHE A 276 -22.06 12.25 37.32
N LEU A 277 -20.80 11.96 37.69
CA LEU A 277 -20.19 12.51 38.90
C LEU A 277 -20.16 14.03 38.88
N PHE A 278 -19.83 14.66 37.76
CA PHE A 278 -19.85 16.11 37.63
C PHE A 278 -21.26 16.70 37.80
N PHE A 279 -22.29 16.09 37.21
CA PHE A 279 -23.67 16.53 37.42
C PHE A 279 -24.09 16.44 38.89
N ARG A 280 -23.63 15.41 39.60
CA ARG A 280 -23.92 15.25 41.04
C ARG A 280 -23.06 16.16 41.93
N ARG A 281 -21.81 16.44 41.53
CA ARG A 281 -20.80 17.20 42.30
C ARG A 281 -20.15 18.27 41.42
N ARG A 282 -20.91 19.33 41.13
CA ARG A 282 -20.50 20.44 40.23
C ARG A 282 -19.27 21.25 40.68
N LYS A 283 -18.73 20.98 41.87
CA LYS A 283 -17.56 21.65 42.44
C LYS A 283 -16.23 21.14 41.87
N GLU A 284 -16.19 19.86 41.48
CA GLU A 284 -15.01 19.19 40.89
C GLU A 284 -15.08 19.29 39.37
N ARG A 285 -14.57 20.39 38.81
CA ARG A 285 -14.60 20.66 37.35
C ARG A 285 -13.70 19.70 36.56
N GLU A 286 -12.73 19.07 37.22
CA GLU A 286 -11.81 18.08 36.66
C GLU A 286 -12.59 16.89 36.05
N ASN A 287 -13.66 16.48 36.72
CA ASN A 287 -14.53 15.39 36.26
C ASN A 287 -15.25 15.73 34.94
N LEU A 288 -15.61 17.00 34.73
CA LEU A 288 -16.20 17.45 33.47
C LEU A 288 -15.20 17.32 32.32
N PHE A 289 -14.00 17.85 32.49
CA PHE A 289 -12.97 17.82 31.45
C PHE A 289 -12.58 16.38 31.11
N TYR A 290 -12.38 15.52 32.12
CA TYR A 290 -12.06 14.12 31.89
C TYR A 290 -13.19 13.36 31.18
N GLY A 291 -14.44 13.59 31.58
CA GLY A 291 -15.61 13.00 30.93
C GLY A 291 -15.76 13.43 29.46
N LEU A 292 -15.67 14.73 29.19
CA LEU A 292 -15.73 15.27 27.82
C LEU A 292 -14.58 14.78 26.94
N PHE A 293 -13.35 14.79 27.48
CA PHE A 293 -12.18 14.25 26.78
C PHE A 293 -12.36 12.77 26.43
N SER A 294 -12.84 11.96 27.39
CA SER A 294 -13.07 10.53 27.16
C SER A 294 -14.13 10.30 26.09
N LEU A 295 -15.22 11.06 26.08
CA LEU A 295 -16.25 10.96 25.03
C LEU A 295 -15.74 11.42 23.66
N ALA A 296 -14.97 12.50 23.60
CA ALA A 296 -14.33 12.96 22.36
C ALA A 296 -13.35 11.91 21.81
N PHE A 297 -12.57 11.28 22.70
CA PHE A 297 -11.67 10.18 22.35
C PHE A 297 -12.43 8.97 21.81
N VAL A 298 -13.56 8.58 22.41
CA VAL A 298 -14.43 7.53 21.86
C VAL A 298 -14.93 7.89 20.47
N GLY A 299 -15.42 9.11 20.28
CA GLY A 299 -15.86 9.60 18.96
C GLY A 299 -14.75 9.48 17.91
N TYR A 300 -13.55 9.93 18.23
CA TYR A 300 -12.37 9.81 17.36
C TYR A 300 -12.04 8.35 17.01
N ASN A 301 -12.08 7.43 17.98
CA ASN A 301 -11.81 6.01 17.73
C ASN A 301 -12.87 5.36 16.83
N LEU A 302 -14.14 5.75 16.97
CA LEU A 302 -15.21 5.27 16.10
C LEU A 302 -14.99 5.70 14.64
N PHE A 303 -14.57 6.96 14.40
CA PHE A 303 -14.24 7.42 13.06
C PHE A 303 -12.98 6.78 12.50
N ARG A 304 -12.03 6.32 13.31
CA ARG A 304 -10.85 5.58 12.82
C ARG A 304 -11.11 4.11 12.55
N ASN A 305 -12.13 3.53 13.15
CA ASN A 305 -12.46 2.13 13.01
C ASN A 305 -13.00 1.81 11.61
N GLN A 306 -12.59 0.68 11.01
CA GLN A 306 -12.99 0.33 9.64
C GLN A 306 -14.43 -0.22 9.56
N ILE A 307 -15.02 -0.66 10.68
CA ILE A 307 -16.40 -1.17 10.74
C ILE A 307 -17.41 -0.11 10.29
N LYS A 308 -17.08 1.18 10.39
CA LYS A 308 -17.95 2.29 9.97
C LYS A 308 -18.46 2.16 8.53
N TYR A 309 -17.70 1.54 7.62
CA TYR A 309 -18.11 1.34 6.22
C TYR A 309 -19.18 0.26 6.03
N GLN A 310 -19.47 -0.53 7.06
CA GLN A 310 -20.52 -1.55 7.03
C GLN A 310 -21.89 -0.98 7.41
N TRP A 311 -21.96 0.25 7.91
CA TRP A 311 -23.21 0.88 8.36
C TRP A 311 -24.09 1.41 7.22
N GLY A 312 -23.66 1.30 5.96
CA GLY A 312 -24.43 1.74 4.79
C GLY A 312 -24.56 3.26 4.65
N VAL A 313 -23.78 4.03 5.43
CA VAL A 313 -23.69 5.49 5.29
C VAL A 313 -22.76 5.82 4.14
N ASP A 314 -23.17 6.77 3.30
CA ASP A 314 -22.35 7.27 2.21
C ASP A 314 -21.01 7.82 2.71
N PHE A 315 -19.93 7.53 1.98
CA PHE A 315 -18.56 7.88 2.38
C PHE A 315 -18.38 9.38 2.54
N PHE A 316 -18.86 10.16 1.58
CA PHE A 316 -18.72 11.60 1.61
C PHE A 316 -19.46 12.20 2.81
N THR A 317 -20.65 11.67 3.11
CA THR A 317 -21.41 12.05 4.30
C THR A 317 -20.66 11.74 5.60
N LEU A 318 -20.05 10.55 5.69
CA LEU A 318 -19.26 10.15 6.85
C LEU A 318 -18.06 11.09 7.08
N LYS A 319 -17.37 11.48 6.00
CA LYS A 319 -16.25 12.43 6.07
C LYS A 319 -16.67 13.83 6.45
N ARG A 320 -17.85 14.29 6.01
CA ARG A 320 -18.38 15.58 6.49
C ARG A 320 -18.60 15.57 7.99
N ILE A 321 -19.08 14.48 8.57
CA ILE A 321 -19.29 14.38 10.03
C ILE A 321 -17.94 14.32 10.76
N GLU A 322 -16.94 13.64 10.19
CA GLU A 322 -15.62 13.50 10.82
C GLU A 322 -14.84 14.83 10.92
N TYR A 323 -15.00 15.73 9.94
CA TYR A 323 -14.25 17.00 9.85
C TYR A 323 -15.08 18.26 10.16
N CYS A 324 -16.33 18.13 10.61
CA CYS A 324 -17.17 19.26 11.06
C CYS A 324 -17.15 19.37 12.58
#